data_AF-A0A166B034-F1
#
_entry.id   AF-A0A166B034-F1
#
_cell.length_a   1.000
_cell.length_b   1.000
_cell.length_c   1.000
_cell.angle_alpha   90.00
_cell.angle_beta   90.00
_cell.angle_gamma   90.00
#
_symmetry.space_group_name_H-M   'P 1'
#
loop_
_entity.id
_entity.type
_entity.pdbx_description
1 polymer ?
#
loop_
_entity_poly.entity_id
_entity_poly.type
_entity_poly.pdbx_seq_one_letter_code
_entity_poly.pdbx_strand_id
1 'polypeptide(L)'
;MEQYETSINRSYYAVFHVANALLVKKGIRTKTHSGTISEFGKQYVNLDNFEKEIFNIFPNLEEIREDVDYDVFNTVNEIKADKSLEKAEIFIGECRRFL
;
A
#
# COMPACT_ATOMS: atom_id res chain seq x y z
N MET A 1 -8.07 -3.95 24.23
CA MET A 1 -8.63 -2.84 23.42
C MET A 1 -8.28 -3.16 21.99
N GLU A 2 -9.28 -3.33 21.13
CA GLU A 2 -9.06 -3.71 19.73
C GLU A 2 -8.40 -2.55 18.98
N GLN A 3 -7.31 -2.80 18.26
CA GLN A 3 -6.48 -1.78 17.60
C GLN A 3 -6.63 -1.82 16.07
N TYR A 4 -7.87 -1.81 15.58
CA TYR A 4 -8.16 -1.94 14.15
C TYR A 4 -7.57 -0.81 13.31
N GLU A 5 -7.60 0.43 13.80
CA GLU A 5 -6.96 1.58 13.16
C GLU A 5 -5.46 1.37 12.96
N THR A 6 -4.79 0.85 14.01
CA THR A 6 -3.37 0.54 13.96
C THR A 6 -3.09 -0.55 12.94
N SER A 7 -3.92 -1.59 12.86
CA SER A 7 -3.78 -2.66 11.86
C SER A 7 -3.85 -2.11 10.42
N ILE A 8 -4.83 -1.25 10.14
CA ILE A 8 -4.98 -0.59 8.84
C ILE A 8 -3.76 0.25 8.50
N ASN A 9 -3.33 1.10 9.45
CA ASN A 9 -2.16 1.95 9.29
C ASN A 9 -0.90 1.12 8.97
N ARG A 10 -0.67 0.03 9.73
CA ARG A 10 0.46 -0.87 9.51
C ARG A 10 0.39 -1.61 8.17
N SER A 11 -0.81 -2.00 7.73
CA SER A 11 -1.03 -2.64 6.43
C SER A 11 -0.62 -1.71 5.29
N TYR A 12 -1.03 -0.44 5.35
CA TYR A 12 -0.59 0.58 4.40
C TYR A 12 0.94 0.76 4.39
N TYR A 13 1.55 0.95 5.57
CA TYR A 13 2.99 1.20 5.63
C TYR A 13 3.84 0.01 5.18
N ALA A 14 3.37 -1.22 5.37
CA ALA A 14 4.03 -2.41 4.84
C ALA A 14 4.10 -2.37 3.29
N VAL A 15 2.99 -2.04 2.63
CA VAL A 15 2.93 -1.82 1.18
C VAL A 15 3.81 -0.65 0.73
N PHE A 16 3.72 0.49 1.43
CA PHE A 16 4.52 1.67 1.13
C PHE A 16 6.03 1.40 1.21
N HIS A 17 6.48 0.65 2.23
CA HIS A 17 7.89 0.34 2.40
C HIS A 17 8.40 -0.66 1.38
N VAL A 18 7.65 -1.72 1.04
CA VAL A 18 8.10 -2.66 0.00
C VAL A 18 8.16 -1.98 -1.37
N ALA A 19 7.19 -1.11 -1.70
CA ALA A 19 7.19 -0.34 -2.93
C ALA A 19 8.40 0.62 -3.00
N ASN A 20 8.71 1.31 -1.90
CA ASN A 20 9.90 2.15 -1.81
C ASN A 20 11.20 1.35 -1.94
N ALA A 21 11.30 0.18 -1.31
CA ALA A 21 12.49 -0.66 -1.40
C ALA A 21 12.75 -1.07 -2.86
N LEU A 22 11.70 -1.43 -3.59
CA LEU A 22 11.77 -1.74 -5.02
C LEU A 22 12.20 -0.52 -5.86
N LEU A 23 11.61 0.66 -5.63
CA LEU A 23 12.06 1.89 -6.31
C LEU A 23 13.53 2.23 -6.01
N VAL A 24 13.96 2.07 -4.76
CA VAL A 24 15.36 2.27 -4.34
C VAL A 24 16.30 1.27 -5.03
N LYS A 25 15.87 0.01 -5.24
CA LYS A 25 16.62 -0.98 -6.04
C LYS A 25 16.84 -0.51 -7.48
N LYS A 26 15.93 0.28 -8.04
CA LYS A 26 16.09 0.97 -9.34
C LYS A 26 16.84 2.31 -9.27
N GLY A 27 17.36 2.70 -8.09
CA GLY A 27 18.04 3.98 -7.88
C GLY A 27 17.09 5.19 -7.79
N ILE A 28 15.79 4.95 -7.66
CA ILE A 28 14.76 6.00 -7.66
C ILE A 28 14.41 6.36 -6.21
N ARG A 29 14.30 7.66 -5.93
CA ARG A 29 13.91 8.18 -4.61
C ARG A 29 12.70 9.10 -4.75
N THR A 30 11.65 8.78 -4.02
CA THR A 30 10.44 9.59 -3.91
C THR A 30 10.41 10.31 -2.56
N LYS A 31 9.67 11.41 -2.49
CA LYS A 31 9.60 12.28 -1.28
C LYS A 31 8.22 12.30 -0.64
N THR A 32 7.20 11.78 -1.32
CA THR A 32 5.81 11.81 -0.90
C THR A 32 5.15 10.45 -1.14
N HIS A 33 4.04 10.20 -0.45
CA HIS A 33 3.27 8.97 -0.60
C HIS A 33 2.68 8.83 -2.01
N SER A 34 1.94 9.84 -2.47
CA SER A 34 1.44 9.93 -3.84
C SER A 34 2.53 9.81 -4.91
N GLY A 35 3.72 10.39 -4.67
CA GLY A 35 4.86 10.28 -5.56
C GLY A 35 5.41 8.85 -5.64
N THR A 36 5.40 8.12 -4.53
CA THR A 36 5.79 6.70 -4.47
C THR A 36 4.83 5.84 -5.29
N ILE A 37 3.53 6.05 -5.15
CA ILE A 37 2.51 5.30 -5.90
C ILE A 37 2.62 5.59 -7.40
N SER A 38 2.72 6.87 -7.78
CA SER A 38 2.84 7.26 -9.19
C SER A 38 4.10 6.67 -9.83
N GLU A 39 5.24 6.75 -9.14
CA GLU A 39 6.49 6.26 -9.69
C GLU A 39 6.54 4.73 -9.71
N PHE A 40 5.98 4.05 -8.70
CA PHE A 40 5.84 2.60 -8.72
C PHE A 40 5.00 2.13 -9.92
N GLY A 41 3.87 2.79 -10.18
CA GLY A 41 3.02 2.49 -11.35
C GLY A 41 3.78 2.61 -12.67
N LYS A 42 4.60 3.66 -12.84
CA LYS A 42 5.43 3.81 -14.03
C LYS A 42 6.49 2.71 -14.13
N GLN A 43 7.19 2.44 -13.04
CA GLN A 43 8.40 1.61 -13.08
C GLN A 43 8.12 0.12 -13.06
N TYR A 44 7.02 -0.31 -12.44
CA TYR A 44 6.72 -1.74 -12.25
C TYR A 44 5.50 -2.18 -13.04
N VAL A 45 4.41 -1.40 -13.03
CA VAL A 45 3.19 -1.78 -13.77
C VAL A 45 3.40 -1.61 -15.28
N ASN A 46 3.88 -0.43 -15.71
CA ASN A 46 4.01 -0.14 -17.14
C ASN A 46 5.25 -0.77 -17.78
N LEU A 47 6.33 -0.95 -17.03
CA LEU A 47 7.63 -1.38 -17.58
C LEU A 47 8.03 -2.81 -17.23
N ASP A 48 7.59 -3.35 -16.09
CA ASP A 48 8.05 -4.66 -15.61
C ASP A 48 6.91 -5.69 -15.42
N ASN A 49 5.73 -5.46 -16.03
CA ASN A 49 4.59 -6.38 -15.97
C ASN A 49 4.11 -6.72 -14.55
N PHE A 50 4.20 -5.78 -13.61
CA PHE A 50 3.51 -5.89 -12.32
C PHE A 50 1.99 -5.87 -12.57
N GLU A 51 1.26 -6.79 -11.94
CA GLU A 51 -0.17 -6.94 -12.19
C GLU A 51 -0.96 -5.69 -11.78
N LYS A 52 -1.67 -5.08 -12.75
CA LYS A 52 -2.40 -3.82 -12.54
C LYS A 52 -3.49 -3.93 -11.47
N GLU A 53 -4.19 -5.06 -11.43
CA GLU A 53 -5.24 -5.31 -10.42
C GLU A 53 -4.64 -5.33 -9.01
N ILE A 54 -3.49 -5.97 -8.84
CA ILE A 54 -2.76 -5.98 -7.57
C ILE A 54 -2.24 -4.56 -7.25
N PHE A 55 -1.76 -3.81 -8.25
CA PHE A 55 -1.28 -2.44 -8.02
C PHE A 55 -2.37 -1.53 -7.44
N ASN A 56 -3.63 -1.69 -7.85
CA ASN A 56 -4.76 -0.88 -7.35
C ASN A 56 -4.96 -0.98 -5.82
N ILE A 57 -4.40 -2.02 -5.17
CA ILE A 57 -4.37 -2.13 -3.71
C ILE A 57 -3.63 -0.96 -3.06
N PHE A 58 -2.53 -0.50 -3.65
CA PHE A 58 -1.67 0.50 -3.03
C PHE A 58 -2.38 1.87 -2.85
N PRO A 59 -2.91 2.53 -3.90
CA PRO A 59 -3.67 3.76 -3.70
C PRO A 59 -4.93 3.55 -2.86
N ASN A 60 -5.56 2.37 -2.92
CA ASN A 60 -6.72 2.09 -2.08
C ASN A 60 -6.38 2.02 -0.58
N LEU A 61 -5.24 1.42 -0.21
CA LEU A 61 -4.80 1.43 1.19
C LEU A 61 -4.35 2.82 1.65
N GLU A 62 -3.86 3.68 0.74
CA GLU A 62 -3.57 5.09 1.06
C GLU A 62 -4.84 5.83 1.44
N GLU A 63 -5.88 5.74 0.60
CA GLU A 63 -7.19 6.33 0.84
C GLU A 63 -7.80 5.82 2.16
N ILE A 64 -7.81 4.51 2.38
CA ILE A 64 -8.31 3.91 3.62
C ILE A 64 -7.55 4.42 4.86
N ARG A 65 -6.23 4.63 4.75
CA ARG A 65 -5.42 5.16 5.85
C ARG A 65 -5.78 6.61 6.16
N GLU A 66 -5.93 7.46 5.13
CA GLU A 66 -6.35 8.85 5.29
C GLU A 66 -7.74 8.96 5.90
N ASP A 67 -8.66 8.13 5.44
CA ASP A 67 -10.01 7.97 6.00
C ASP A 67 -10.00 7.66 7.49
N VAL A 68 -9.14 6.72 7.91
CA VAL A 68 -9.02 6.34 9.33
C VAL A 68 -8.39 7.45 10.16
N ASP A 69 -7.40 8.17 9.61
CA ASP A 69 -6.67 9.21 10.33
C ASP A 69 -7.48 10.52 10.47
N TYR A 70 -8.43 10.80 9.55
CA TYR A 70 -9.06 12.13 9.43
C TYR A 70 -10.59 12.14 9.40
N ASP A 71 -11.29 11.03 9.15
CA ASP A 71 -12.76 11.03 9.11
C ASP A 71 -13.36 10.73 10.50
N VAL A 72 -13.93 11.78 11.10
CA VAL A 72 -14.57 11.78 12.43
C VAL A 72 -15.80 10.86 12.49
N PHE A 73 -16.37 10.47 11.34
CA PHE A 73 -17.54 9.59 11.26
C PHE A 73 -17.21 8.14 10.89
N ASN A 74 -15.94 7.83 10.59
CA ASN A 74 -15.57 6.50 10.12
C ASN A 74 -15.56 5.50 11.28
N THR A 75 -16.45 4.51 11.23
CA THR A 75 -16.46 3.42 12.21
C THR A 75 -15.47 2.35 11.76
N VAL A 76 -14.25 2.40 12.30
CA VAL A 76 -13.25 1.36 12.04
C VAL A 76 -13.67 0.07 12.73
N ASN A 77 -13.69 -1.03 11.98
CA ASN A 77 -14.10 -2.33 12.47
C ASN A 77 -13.12 -3.43 12.02
N GLU A 78 -13.24 -4.61 12.65
CA GLU A 78 -12.45 -5.80 12.39
C GLU A 78 -12.39 -6.14 10.90
N ILE A 79 -13.54 -6.16 10.22
CA ILE A 79 -13.64 -6.51 8.80
C ILE A 79 -12.79 -5.58 7.92
N LYS A 80 -12.77 -4.26 8.19
CA LYS A 80 -11.97 -3.29 7.43
C LYS A 80 -10.48 -3.46 7.70
N ALA A 81 -10.11 -3.80 8.93
CA ALA A 81 -8.73 -4.12 9.30
C ALA A 81 -8.24 -5.41 8.61
N ASP A 82 -9.01 -6.50 8.70
CA ASP A 82 -8.65 -7.78 8.09
C ASP A 82 -8.52 -7.68 6.57
N LYS A 83 -9.45 -6.98 5.91
CA LYS A 83 -9.36 -6.73 4.47
C LYS A 83 -8.14 -5.89 4.09
N SER A 84 -7.72 -4.96 4.95
CA SER A 84 -6.53 -4.15 4.70
C SER A 84 -5.26 -4.98 4.82
N LEU A 85 -5.22 -5.88 5.81
CA LEU A 85 -4.13 -6.82 6.00
C LEU A 85 -4.02 -7.80 4.82
N GLU A 86 -5.12 -8.44 4.43
CA GLU A 86 -5.17 -9.38 3.30
C GLU A 86 -4.68 -8.71 2.01
N LYS A 87 -5.16 -7.49 1.73
CA LYS A 87 -4.70 -6.68 0.59
C LYS A 87 -3.20 -6.42 0.65
N ALA A 88 -2.67 -6.03 1.81
CA ALA A 88 -1.25 -5.79 1.97
C ALA A 88 -0.42 -7.06 1.70
N GLU A 89 -0.88 -8.22 2.18
CA GLU A 89 -0.25 -9.52 1.93
C GLU A 89 -0.22 -9.89 0.45
N ILE A 90 -1.33 -9.67 -0.27
CA ILE A 90 -1.42 -9.90 -1.72
C ILE A 90 -0.40 -9.02 -2.47
N PHE A 91 -0.37 -7.72 -2.18
CA PHE A 91 0.55 -6.79 -2.81
C PHE A 91 2.03 -7.16 -2.54
N ILE A 92 2.37 -7.44 -1.28
CA ILE A 92 3.73 -7.85 -0.89
C ILE A 92 4.10 -9.18 -1.54
N GLY A 93 3.14 -10.11 -1.65
CA GLY A 93 3.31 -11.39 -2.34
C GLY A 93 3.76 -11.20 -3.79
N GLU A 94 3.09 -10.32 -4.53
CA GLU A 94 3.45 -9.98 -5.90
C GLU A 94 4.81 -9.25 -5.97
N CYS A 95 5.09 -8.33 -5.05
CA CYS A 95 6.39 -7.65 -4.98
C CYS A 95 7.58 -8.60 -4.86
N ARG A 96 7.41 -9.80 -4.28
CA ARG A 96 8.49 -10.80 -4.16
C ARG A 96 9.03 -11.28 -5.50
N ARG A 97 8.28 -11.16 -6.59
CA ARG A 97 8.76 -11.46 -7.96
C ARG A 97 9.83 -10.48 -8.44
N PHE A 98 9.95 -9.33 -7.78
CA PHE A 98 10.82 -8.22 -8.17
C PHE A 98 11.95 -7.94 -7.16
N LEU A 99 11.98 -8.67 -6.03
CA LEU A 99 13.06 -8.63 -5.02
C LEU A 99 14.28 -9.42 -5.48
#